data_AF-A0A7C4YSE6-F1
#
_entry.id   AF-A0A7C4YSE6-F1
#
_cell.length_a   1.000
_cell.length_b   1.000
_cell.length_c   1.000
_cell.angle_alpha   90.00
_cell.angle_beta   90.00
_cell.angle_gamma   90.00
#
_symmetry.space_group_name_H-M   'P 1'
#
loop_
_entity.id
_entity.type
_entity.pdbx_description
1 polymer ?
#
loop_
_entity_poly.entity_id
_entity_poly.type
_entity_poly.pdbx_seq_one_letter_code
_entity_poly.pdbx_strand_id
1 'polypeptide(L)'
;MKDAKRWLPGAIVSILLIAAILYFVDLGEMVEALRSANYVYLTIALFIGFLWMGIRAVVWRTLLRNRASLSDVFWTVGEGYLLNNFLPFRLGEIGRAFLLSRKSSLTFMEILPTIVIERTMD
;
A
#
# COMPACT_ATOMS: atom_id res chain seq x y z
N MET A 1 9.70 5.73 -30.30
CA MET A 1 8.72 4.68 -30.65
C MET A 1 9.27 3.24 -30.58
N LYS A 2 10.46 2.98 -29.99
CA LYS A 2 11.02 1.62 -29.88
C LYS A 2 10.59 0.86 -28.60
N ASP A 3 10.08 1.57 -27.58
CA ASP A 3 9.74 0.98 -26.28
C ASP A 3 8.35 0.32 -26.22
N ALA A 4 7.42 0.71 -27.10
CA ALA A 4 6.07 0.15 -27.12
C ALA A 4 6.04 -1.35 -27.44
N LYS A 5 7.00 -1.85 -28.24
CA LYS A 5 7.13 -3.28 -28.56
C LYS A 5 7.52 -4.15 -27.36
N ARG A 6 8.11 -3.58 -26.29
CA ARG A 6 8.50 -4.34 -25.09
C ARG A 6 7.34 -4.61 -24.14
N TRP A 7 6.29 -3.79 -24.17
CA TRP A 7 5.09 -3.96 -23.34
C TRP A 7 4.04 -4.88 -23.99
N LEU A 8 4.08 -5.01 -25.31
CA LEU A 8 3.15 -5.83 -26.10
C LEU A 8 3.07 -7.31 -25.65
N PRO A 9 4.18 -8.02 -25.39
CA PRO A 9 4.12 -9.42 -24.94
C PRO A 9 3.44 -9.56 -23.58
N GLY A 10 3.73 -8.66 -22.64
CA GLY A 10 3.10 -8.63 -21.32
C GLY A 10 1.60 -8.35 -21.42
N ALA A 11 1.21 -7.38 -22.24
CA ALA A 11 -0.19 -7.06 -22.47
C ALA A 11 -0.97 -8.24 -23.08
N ILE A 12 -0.39 -8.93 -24.07
CA ILE A 12 -1.02 -10.11 -24.70
C ILE A 12 -1.20 -11.23 -23.67
N VAL A 13 -0.17 -11.52 -22.87
CA VAL A 13 -0.26 -12.55 -21.81
C VAL A 13 -1.30 -12.18 -20.76
N SER A 14 -1.36 -10.92 -20.33
CA SER A 14 -2.38 -10.45 -19.39
C SER A 14 -3.79 -10.56 -19.97
N ILE A 15 -4.01 -10.20 -21.24
CA ILE A 15 -5.31 -10.31 -21.90
C ILE A 15 -5.73 -11.79 -22.02
N LEU A 16 -4.81 -12.68 -22.41
CA LEU A 16 -5.08 -14.11 -22.50
C LEU A 16 -5.43 -14.72 -21.14
N LEU A 17 -4.71 -14.33 -20.07
CA LEU A 17 -5.00 -14.77 -18.71
C LEU A 17 -6.37 -14.26 -18.23
N ILE A 18 -6.70 -12.99 -18.49
CA ILE A 18 -8.01 -12.44 -18.15
C ILE A 18 -9.12 -13.18 -18.90
N ALA A 19 -8.94 -13.44 -20.20
CA ALA A 19 -9.89 -14.20 -21.01
C ALA A 19 -10.04 -15.64 -20.51
N ALA A 20 -8.94 -16.29 -20.11
CA ALA A 20 -8.98 -17.61 -19.51
C ALA A 20 -9.74 -17.60 -18.17
N ILE A 21 -9.49 -16.62 -17.30
CA ILE A 21 -10.21 -16.48 -16.03
C ILE A 21 -11.71 -16.28 -16.30
N LEU A 22 -12.08 -15.39 -17.21
CA LEU A 22 -13.50 -15.15 -17.53
C LEU A 22 -14.18 -16.35 -18.21
N TYR A 23 -13.41 -17.24 -18.84
CA TYR A 23 -13.93 -18.47 -19.45
C TYR A 23 -14.06 -19.62 -18.45
N PHE A 24 -13.10 -19.77 -17.53
CA PHE A 24 -13.07 -20.85 -16.54
C PHE A 24 -13.83 -20.54 -15.26
N VAL A 25 -13.97 -19.26 -14.90
CA VAL A 25 -14.70 -18.83 -13.70
C VAL A 25 -16.14 -18.54 -14.08
N ASP A 26 -17.07 -19.26 -13.47
CA ASP A 26 -18.48 -18.89 -13.52
C ASP A 26 -18.67 -17.60 -12.71
N LEU A 27 -18.89 -16.50 -13.42
CA LEU A 27 -19.13 -15.19 -12.81
C LEU A 27 -20.37 -15.20 -11.90
N GLY A 28 -21.34 -16.09 -12.17
CA GLY A 28 -22.50 -16.32 -11.33
C GLY A 28 -22.11 -16.91 -9.98
N GLU A 29 -21.34 -18.01 -9.97
CA GLU A 29 -20.83 -18.61 -8.74
C GLU A 29 -19.94 -17.64 -7.95
N MET A 30 -19.13 -16.82 -8.63
CA MET A 30 -18.32 -15.79 -7.98
C MET A 30 -19.19 -14.75 -7.25
N VAL A 31 -20.26 -14.28 -7.87
CA VAL A 31 -21.18 -13.29 -7.27
C VAL A 31 -21.98 -13.93 -6.13
N GLU A 32 -22.40 -15.18 -6.26
CA GLU A 32 -23.06 -15.91 -5.17
C GLU A 32 -22.13 -16.16 -4.00
N ALA A 33 -20.86 -16.50 -4.24
CA ALA A 33 -19.83 -16.61 -3.21
C ALA A 33 -19.60 -15.27 -2.49
N LEU A 34 -19.58 -14.15 -3.23
CA LEU A 34 -19.50 -12.80 -2.65
C LEU A 34 -20.74 -12.43 -1.83
N ARG A 35 -21.94 -12.85 -2.26
CA ARG A 35 -23.20 -12.58 -1.55
C ARG A 35 -23.39 -13.43 -0.31
N SER A 36 -22.98 -14.70 -0.37
CA SER A 36 -23.01 -15.66 0.74
C SER A 36 -21.84 -15.48 1.70
N ALA A 37 -20.83 -14.70 1.31
CA ALA A 37 -19.73 -14.34 2.20
C ALA A 37 -20.25 -13.64 3.46
N ASN A 38 -19.70 -14.03 4.59
CA ASN A 38 -20.11 -13.47 5.86
C ASN A 38 -19.47 -12.08 6.04
N TYR A 39 -20.29 -11.05 5.84
CA TYR A 39 -19.93 -9.64 5.97
C TYR A 39 -19.40 -9.25 7.36
N VAL A 40 -19.71 -10.03 8.41
CA VAL A 40 -19.15 -9.79 9.75
C VAL A 40 -17.65 -10.03 9.74
N TYR A 41 -17.18 -11.14 9.16
CA TYR A 41 -15.74 -11.40 9.04
C TYR A 41 -15.05 -10.38 8.13
N LEU A 42 -15.70 -9.95 7.04
CA LEU A 42 -15.17 -8.91 6.17
C LEU A 42 -14.99 -7.58 6.94
N THR A 43 -16.00 -7.19 7.72
CA THR A 43 -15.96 -5.95 8.50
C THR A 43 -14.91 -6.03 9.61
N ILE A 44 -14.81 -7.17 10.30
CA ILE A 44 -13.76 -7.40 11.31
C ILE A 44 -12.37 -7.31 10.67
N ALA A 45 -12.17 -7.95 9.52
CA ALA A 45 -10.89 -7.91 8.81
C ALA A 45 -10.51 -6.48 8.40
N LEU A 46 -11.48 -5.71 7.87
CA LEU A 46 -11.27 -4.29 7.56
C LEU A 46 -10.90 -3.49 8.81
N PHE A 47 -11.61 -3.68 9.92
CA PHE A 47 -11.34 -2.97 11.17
C PHE A 47 -9.96 -3.31 11.72
N ILE A 48 -9.57 -4.59 11.72
CA ILE A 48 -8.23 -5.04 12.10
C ILE A 48 -7.17 -4.41 11.19
N GLY A 49 -7.41 -4.32 9.88
CA GLY A 49 -6.51 -3.68 8.94
C GLY A 49 -6.28 -2.19 9.24
N PHE A 50 -7.35 -1.44 9.51
CA PHE A 50 -7.24 -0.04 9.92
C PHE A 50 -6.53 0.12 11.27
N LEU A 51 -6.83 -0.76 12.23
CA LEU A 51 -6.18 -0.75 13.55
C LEU A 51 -4.68 -1.04 13.41
N TRP A 52 -4.31 -2.02 12.60
CA TRP A 52 -2.92 -2.36 12.29
C TRP A 52 -2.17 -1.17 11.68
N MET A 53 -2.79 -0.49 10.71
CA MET A 53 -2.21 0.72 10.11
C MET A 53 -2.05 1.84 11.15
N GLY A 54 -2.98 1.97 12.09
CA GLY A 54 -2.88 2.90 13.22
C GLY A 54 -1.72 2.58 14.16
N ILE A 55 -1.56 1.32 14.55
CA ILE A 55 -0.43 0.86 15.37
C ILE A 55 0.89 1.17 14.69
N ARG A 56 0.99 0.91 13.38
CA ARG A 56 2.19 1.19 12.61
C ARG A 56 2.53 2.69 12.56
N ALA A 57 1.51 3.54 12.43
CA ALA A 57 1.71 4.99 12.51
C ALA A 57 2.23 5.42 13.88
N VAL A 58 1.77 4.80 14.97
CA VAL A 58 2.26 5.08 16.33
C VAL A 58 3.71 4.64 16.50
N VAL A 59 4.08 3.45 16.01
CA VAL A 59 5.46 2.96 16.03
C VAL A 59 6.38 3.92 15.27
N TRP A 60 5.98 4.34 14.06
CA TRP A 60 6.79 5.25 13.26
C TRP A 60 6.89 6.65 13.90
N ARG A 61 5.81 7.16 14.50
CA ARG A 61 5.84 8.41 15.29
C ARG A 61 6.82 8.33 16.46
N THR A 62 6.94 7.16 17.09
CA THR A 62 7.87 6.91 18.20
C THR A 62 9.32 6.98 17.71
N LEU A 63 9.62 6.38 16.55
CA LEU A 63 10.93 6.51 15.90
C LEU A 63 11.28 7.96 15.54
N LEU A 64 10.27 8.77 15.20
CA LEU A 64 10.39 10.21 14.94
C LEU A 64 10.43 11.06 16.21
N ARG A 65 10.55 10.44 17.39
CA ARG A 65 10.61 11.11 18.71
C ARG A 65 9.40 12.01 18.98
N ASN A 66 8.21 11.63 18.50
CA ASN A 66 6.96 12.38 18.65
C ASN A 66 6.99 13.83 18.12
N ARG A 67 7.95 14.17 17.25
CA ARG A 67 8.08 15.52 16.67
C ARG A 67 7.01 15.84 15.61
N ALA A 68 6.40 14.80 15.02
CA ALA A 68 5.30 14.93 14.07
C ALA A 68 3.95 14.62 14.73
N SER A 69 2.89 15.28 14.25
CA SER A 69 1.51 15.00 14.68
C SER A 69 1.10 13.59 14.28
N LEU A 70 0.33 12.91 15.13
CA LEU A 70 -0.14 11.55 14.85
C LEU A 70 -1.00 11.49 13.58
N SER A 71 -1.82 12.53 13.32
CA SER A 71 -2.63 12.62 12.11
C SER A 71 -1.76 12.69 10.85
N ASP A 72 -0.74 13.55 10.84
CA ASP A 72 0.15 13.71 9.70
C ASP A 72 0.93 12.43 9.41
N VAL A 73 1.40 11.76 10.47
CA VAL A 73 2.10 10.47 10.36
C VAL A 73 1.16 9.40 9.82
N PHE A 74 -0.06 9.29 10.35
CA PHE A 74 -1.05 8.29 9.91
C PHE A 74 -1.40 8.44 8.43
N TRP A 75 -1.74 9.66 7.99
CA TRP A 75 -2.05 9.92 6.59
C TRP A 75 -0.84 9.69 5.69
N THR A 76 0.36 10.08 6.13
CA THR A 76 1.58 9.89 5.34
C THR A 76 1.97 8.42 5.21
N VAL A 77 1.74 7.60 6.24
CA VAL A 77 1.91 6.14 6.15
C VAL A 77 0.94 5.55 5.12
N GLY A 78 -0.32 5.97 5.13
CA GLY A 78 -1.32 5.56 4.14
C GLY A 78 -0.95 5.95 2.71
N GLU A 79 -0.54 7.21 2.51
CA GLU A 79 -0.03 7.71 1.23
C GLU A 79 1.20 6.91 0.78
N GLY A 80 2.12 6.59 1.70
CA GLY A 80 3.28 5.74 1.42
C GLY A 80 2.90 4.34 0.93
N TYR A 81 1.93 3.69 1.58
CA TYR A 81 1.41 2.40 1.13
C TYR A 81 0.75 2.48 -0.23
N LEU A 82 -0.04 3.52 -0.47
CA LEU A 82 -0.68 3.73 -1.75
C LEU A 82 0.39 3.91 -2.84
N LEU A 83 1.38 4.77 -2.61
CA LEU A 83 2.51 4.96 -3.53
C LEU A 83 3.28 3.66 -3.78
N ASN A 84 3.43 2.81 -2.76
CA ASN A 84 4.07 1.51 -2.90
C ASN A 84 3.30 0.53 -3.81
N ASN A 85 1.97 0.69 -3.91
CA ASN A 85 1.15 -0.10 -4.84
C ASN A 85 1.25 0.39 -6.29
N PHE A 86 1.46 1.70 -6.50
CA PHE A 86 1.58 2.28 -7.84
C PHE A 86 3.02 2.30 -8.39
N LEU A 87 4.00 2.51 -7.52
CA LEU A 87 5.40 2.69 -7.93
C LEU A 87 6.17 1.37 -7.88
N PRO A 88 6.87 0.98 -8.95
CA PRO A 88 7.79 -0.15 -8.91
C PRO A 88 8.95 0.15 -7.94
N PHE A 89 9.62 -0.90 -7.45
CA PHE A 89 10.76 -0.82 -6.52
C PHE A 89 10.45 -0.24 -5.13
N ARG A 90 9.18 -0.26 -4.70
CA ARG A 90 8.76 0.19 -3.37
C ARG A 90 9.19 1.62 -3.02
N LEU A 91 9.28 2.47 -4.04
CA LEU A 91 9.62 3.89 -3.89
C LEU A 91 8.62 4.67 -3.01
N GLY A 92 7.46 4.09 -2.71
CA GLY A 92 6.49 4.64 -1.77
C GLY A 92 7.05 4.84 -0.35
N GLU A 93 8.04 4.04 0.07
CA GLU A 93 8.72 4.25 1.36
C GLU A 93 9.53 5.55 1.36
N ILE A 94 10.24 5.83 0.27
CA ILE A 94 10.93 7.12 0.09
C ILE A 94 9.90 8.25 -0.04
N GLY A 95 8.80 7.98 -0.74
CA GLY A 95 7.66 8.88 -0.90
C GLY A 95 7.08 9.35 0.44
N ARG A 96 6.87 8.45 1.41
CA ARG A 96 6.37 8.84 2.75
C ARG A 96 7.36 9.72 3.53
N ALA A 97 8.67 9.49 3.42
CA ALA A 97 9.65 10.37 4.05
C ALA A 97 9.59 11.78 3.45
N PHE A 98 9.45 11.88 2.13
CA PHE A 98 9.32 13.17 1.45
C PHE A 98 8.02 13.88 1.81
N LEU A 99 6.89 13.17 1.78
CA LEU A 99 5.58 13.73 2.13
C LEU A 99 5.54 14.20 3.58
N LEU A 100 6.11 13.43 4.51
CA LEU A 100 6.16 13.80 5.93
C LEU A 100 7.07 15.02 6.14
N SER A 101 8.17 15.13 5.40
CA SER A 101 9.06 16.30 5.48
C SER A 101 8.38 17.60 5.02
N ARG A 102 7.32 17.52 4.21
CA ARG A 102 6.51 18.69 3.81
C ARG A 102 5.39 19.02 4.79
N LYS A 103 4.92 18.04 5.55
CA LYS A 103 3.81 18.18 6.51
C LYS A 103 4.29 18.45 7.94
N SER A 104 5.58 18.25 8.23
CA SER A 104 6.16 18.40 9.56
C SER A 104 7.41 19.28 9.54
N SER A 105 7.90 19.68 10.71
CA SER A 105 9.14 20.43 10.86
C SER A 105 10.42 19.59 10.66
N LEU A 106 10.27 18.31 10.30
CA LEU A 106 11.39 17.38 10.13
C LEU A 106 11.90 17.41 8.69
N THR A 107 13.21 17.37 8.53
CA THR A 107 13.83 17.26 7.21
C THR A 107 13.81 15.82 6.70
N PHE A 108 13.82 15.64 5.38
CA PHE A 108 13.85 14.32 4.75
C PHE A 108 15.03 13.45 5.24
N MET A 109 16.20 14.06 5.47
CA MET A 109 17.40 13.41 6.00
C MET A 109 17.23 12.92 7.44
N GLU A 110 16.40 13.57 8.26
CA GLU A 110 16.08 13.10 9.62
C GLU A 110 15.11 11.91 9.62
N ILE A 111 14.27 11.81 8.58
CA ILE A 111 13.23 10.78 8.49
C ILE A 111 13.77 9.49 7.84
N LEU A 112 14.65 9.61 6.83
CA LEU A 112 15.22 8.45 6.11
C LEU A 112 15.78 7.33 7.02
N PRO A 113 16.57 7.62 8.07
CA PRO A 113 17.10 6.60 8.97
C PRO A 113 16.00 5.79 9.67
N THR A 114 14.87 6.43 9.99
CA THR A 114 13.74 5.74 10.65
C THR A 114 13.14 4.66 9.76
N ILE A 115 13.16 4.86 8.45
CA ILE A 115 12.66 3.88 7.47
C ILE A 115 13.59 2.67 7.41
N VAL A 116 14.91 2.89 7.41
CA VAL A 116 15.89 1.79 7.40
C VAL A 116 15.73 0.95 8.65
N ILE A 117 15.60 1.58 9.82
CA ILE A 117 15.38 0.89 11.10
C ILE A 117 14.07 0.09 11.06
N GLU A 118 12.97 0.72 10.64
CA GLU A 118 11.69 0.03 10.50
C GLU A 118 11.83 -1.19 9.58
N ARG A 119 12.54 -1.07 8.46
CA ARG A 119 12.72 -2.16 7.49
C ARG A 119 13.58 -3.31 8.00
N THR A 120 14.53 -3.04 8.90
CA THR A 120 15.33 -4.10 9.53
C THR A 120 14.57 -4.83 10.66
N MET A 121 13.54 -4.20 11.21
CA MET A 121 12.74 -4.73 12.32
C MET A 121 11.43 -5.38 11.86
N ASP A 122 10.91 -4.97 10.70
CA ASP A 122 9.73 -5.51 10.00
C ASP A 122 10.08 -6.73 9.13
#